data_AF-A0A2X2SZ87-F1
#
_entry.id   AF-A0A2X2SZ87-F1
#
_cell.length_a   1.000
_cell.length_b   1.000
_cell.length_c   1.000
_cell.angle_alpha   90.00
_cell.angle_beta   90.00
_cell.angle_gamma   90.00
#
_symmetry.space_group_name_H-M   'P 1'
#
loop_
_entity.id
_entity.type
_entity.pdbx_description
1 polymer ?
#
loop_
_entity_poly.entity_id
_entity_poly.type
_entity_poly.pdbx_seq_one_letter_code
_entity_poly.pdbx_strand_id
1 'polypeptide(L)'
;MAKYRLDEMDLKILDILIEDARKPYIDVAKALDISSGTVNVRIRKMEELGIIKSSAISLDYERMGYTLLLMWVSFWSAIIKLSMFWNN
;
A
#
# COMPACT_ATOMS: atom_id res chain seq x y z
N MET A 1 6.81 -8.21 -23.16
CA MET A 1 5.59 -8.04 -22.36
C MET A 1 4.76 -6.93 -22.98
N ALA A 2 3.47 -7.16 -23.24
CA ALA A 2 2.60 -6.10 -23.76
C ALA A 2 2.47 -4.99 -22.70
N LYS A 3 2.73 -3.74 -23.10
CA LYS A 3 2.59 -2.58 -22.22
C LYS A 3 1.10 -2.34 -22.00
N TYR A 4 0.58 -2.68 -20.83
CA TYR A 4 -0.79 -2.32 -20.47
C TYR A 4 -0.89 -0.80 -20.40
N ARG A 5 -1.84 -0.23 -21.14
CA ARG A 5 -2.12 1.21 -21.11
C ARG A 5 -3.34 1.41 -20.23
N LEU A 6 -3.13 2.03 -19.07
CA LEU A 6 -4.22 2.47 -18.21
C LEU A 6 -5.11 3.43 -19.00
N ASP A 7 -6.41 3.16 -18.96
CA ASP A 7 -7.41 4.09 -19.47
C ASP A 7 -7.86 5.07 -18.38
N GLU A 8 -8.67 6.05 -18.75
CA GLU A 8 -9.16 7.06 -17.81
C GLU A 8 -10.01 6.44 -16.68
N MET A 9 -10.66 5.31 -16.92
CA MET A 9 -11.48 4.65 -15.91
C MET A 9 -10.61 3.95 -14.88
N ASP A 10 -9.55 3.26 -15.31
CA ASP A 10 -8.57 2.64 -14.43
C ASP A 10 -7.92 3.71 -13.53
N LEU A 11 -7.56 4.86 -14.09
CA LEU A 11 -7.00 5.98 -13.33
C LEU A 11 -7.98 6.50 -12.26
N LYS A 12 -9.25 6.68 -12.62
CA LYS A 12 -10.29 7.11 -11.65
C LYS A 12 -10.54 6.09 -10.55
N ILE A 13 -10.50 4.79 -10.87
CA ILE A 13 -10.60 3.72 -9.86
C ILE A 13 -9.41 3.81 -8.90
N LEU A 14 -8.19 3.99 -9.43
CA LEU A 14 -6.98 4.12 -8.63
C LEU A 14 -7.04 5.36 -7.73
N ASP A 15 -7.47 6.52 -8.23
CA ASP A 15 -7.59 7.74 -7.43
C ASP A 15 -8.49 7.52 -6.20
N ILE A 16 -9.64 6.87 -6.39
CA ILE A 16 -10.56 6.57 -5.28
C ILE A 16 -9.94 5.59 -4.27
N LEU A 17 -9.20 4.59 -4.74
CA LEU A 17 -8.58 3.59 -3.87
C LEU A 17 -7.28 4.08 -3.19
N ILE A 18 -6.63 5.09 -3.75
CA ILE A 18 -5.50 5.78 -3.12
C ILE A 18 -5.98 6.58 -1.92
N GLU A 19 -7.15 7.22 -2.02
CA GLU A 19 -7.78 7.90 -0.89
C GLU A 19 -8.23 6.92 0.20
N ASP A 20 -8.91 5.83 -0.20
CA ASP A 20 -9.32 4.77 0.72
C ASP A 20 -9.30 3.40 0.05
N ALA A 21 -8.24 2.63 0.30
CA ALA A 21 -8.07 1.29 -0.23
C ALA A 21 -9.08 0.27 0.31
N ARG A 22 -9.82 0.60 1.39
CA ARG A 22 -10.84 -0.27 1.99
C ARG A 22 -12.25 0.00 1.45
N LYS A 23 -12.38 0.98 0.55
CA LYS A 23 -13.69 1.38 0.01
C LYS A 23 -14.33 0.20 -0.74
N PRO A 24 -15.60 -0.16 -0.43
CA PRO A 24 -16.27 -1.25 -1.12
C PRO A 24 -16.37 -0.99 -2.63
N TYR A 25 -16.13 -2.01 -3.45
CA TYR A 25 -16.18 -1.86 -4.91
C TYR A 25 -17.55 -1.42 -5.44
N ILE A 26 -18.62 -1.70 -4.68
CA ILE A 26 -19.97 -1.20 -4.98
C ILE A 26 -20.03 0.33 -4.90
N ASP A 27 -19.34 0.93 -3.94
CA ASP A 27 -19.35 2.38 -3.75
C ASP A 27 -18.42 3.07 -4.74
N VAL A 28 -17.29 2.44 -5.10
CA VAL A 28 -16.44 2.88 -6.22
C VAL A 28 -17.24 2.85 -7.52
N ALA A 29 -18.00 1.78 -7.75
CA ALA A 29 -18.84 1.62 -8.94
C ALA A 29 -19.93 2.69 -9.04
N LYS A 30 -20.60 2.99 -7.92
CA LYS A 30 -21.58 4.09 -7.84
C LYS A 30 -20.95 5.45 -8.11
N ALA A 31 -19.76 5.71 -7.59
CA ALA A 31 -19.06 6.99 -7.77
C ALA A 31 -18.65 7.24 -9.24
N LEU A 32 -18.41 6.17 -10.00
CA LEU A 32 -17.96 6.22 -11.39
C LEU A 32 -19.05 5.89 -12.42
N ASP A 33 -20.29 5.67 -11.97
CA ASP A 33 -21.43 5.26 -12.78
C ASP A 33 -21.16 4.02 -13.67
N ILE A 34 -20.57 2.99 -13.07
CA ILE A 34 -20.27 1.71 -13.74
C ILE A 34 -20.72 0.53 -12.89
N SER A 35 -20.73 -0.68 -13.46
CA SER A 35 -21.08 -1.88 -12.71
C SER A 35 -19.97 -2.29 -11.73
N SER A 36 -20.36 -2.85 -10.59
CA SER A 36 -19.41 -3.42 -9.62
C SER A 36 -18.57 -4.56 -10.21
N GLY A 37 -19.14 -5.32 -11.15
CA GLY A 37 -18.41 -6.34 -11.91
C GLY A 37 -17.31 -5.75 -12.77
N THR A 38 -17.56 -4.60 -13.41
CA THR A 38 -16.55 -3.87 -14.22
C THR A 38 -15.39 -3.40 -13.35
N VAL A 39 -15.68 -2.84 -12.17
CA VAL A 39 -14.64 -2.43 -11.21
C VAL A 39 -13.79 -3.63 -10.78
N ASN A 40 -14.42 -4.75 -10.43
CA ASN A 40 -13.71 -5.96 -9.99
C ASN A 40 -12.75 -6.50 -11.07
N VAL A 41 -13.24 -6.62 -12.32
CA VAL A 41 -12.41 -7.10 -13.45
C VAL A 41 -11.22 -6.18 -13.70
N ARG A 42 -11.42 -4.85 -13.64
CA ARG A 42 -10.34 -3.86 -13.85
C ARG A 42 -9.30 -3.91 -12.75
N ILE A 43 -9.72 -3.93 -11.49
CA ILE A 43 -8.81 -4.03 -10.33
C ILE A 43 -7.99 -5.32 -10.43
N ARG A 44 -8.65 -6.46 -10.62
CA ARG A 44 -7.98 -7.77 -10.73
C ARG A 44 -6.96 -7.80 -11.86
N LYS A 45 -7.29 -7.21 -13.01
CA LYS A 45 -6.37 -7.09 -14.14
C LYS A 45 -5.15 -6.23 -13.78
N MET A 46 -5.34 -5.12 -13.08
CA MET A 46 -4.24 -4.26 -12.62
C MET A 46 -3.36 -4.94 -11.56
N GLU A 47 -3.92 -5.80 -10.70
CA GLU A 47 -3.18 -6.65 -9.76
C GLU A 47 -2.35 -7.72 -10.49
N GLU A 48 -2.96 -8.45 -11.43
CA GLU A 48 -2.29 -9.47 -12.24
C GLU A 48 -1.13 -8.90 -13.08
N LEU A 49 -1.25 -7.63 -13.50
CA LEU A 49 -0.22 -6.89 -14.21
C LEU A 49 0.85 -6.27 -13.28
N GLY A 50 0.69 -6.36 -11.96
CA GLY A 50 1.60 -5.78 -10.98
C GLY A 50 1.56 -4.24 -10.91
N ILE A 51 0.53 -3.62 -11.47
CA ILE A 51 0.28 -2.18 -11.35
C ILE A 51 -0.18 -1.88 -9.93
N ILE A 52 -1.15 -2.64 -9.43
CA ILE A 52 -1.52 -2.68 -8.01
C ILE A 52 -0.63 -3.74 -7.34
N LYS A 53 0.26 -3.29 -6.46
CA LYS A 53 1.20 -4.19 -5.76
C LYS A 53 0.67 -4.68 -4.42
N SER A 54 0.05 -3.79 -3.65
CA SER A 54 -0.52 -4.10 -2.33
C SER A 54 -1.43 -2.97 -1.84
N SER A 55 -2.37 -3.30 -0.95
CA SER A 55 -3.04 -2.32 -0.09
C SER A 55 -2.26 -2.22 1.23
N ALA A 56 -1.49 -1.15 1.41
CA ALA A 56 -0.72 -0.94 2.63
C ALA A 56 -1.55 -0.19 3.68
N ILE A 57 -1.43 -0.60 4.94
CA ILE A 57 -1.97 0.12 6.10
C ILE A 57 -0.84 0.97 6.68
N SER A 58 -1.07 2.28 6.82
CA SER A 58 -0.18 3.17 7.55
C SER A 58 -0.51 3.11 9.05
N LEU A 59 0.48 2.76 9.86
CA LEU A 59 0.33 2.63 11.31
C LEU A 59 0.95 3.82 12.02
N ASP A 60 0.23 4.38 12.99
CA ASP A 60 0.74 5.39 13.91
C ASP A 60 1.37 4.69 15.13
N TYR A 61 2.68 4.48 15.05
CA TYR A 61 3.44 3.80 16.10
C TYR A 61 3.51 4.58 17.41
N GLU A 62 3.38 5.91 17.37
CA GLU A 62 3.38 6.74 18.59
C GLU A 62 2.11 6.49 19.40
N ARG A 63 0.96 6.51 18.74
CA ARG A 63 -0.34 6.24 19.38
C ARG A 63 -0.50 4.80 19.85
N MET A 64 0.23 3.88 19.24
CA MET A 64 0.26 2.49 19.65
C MET A 64 1.20 2.22 20.84
N GLY A 65 1.88 3.26 21.38
CA GLY A 65 2.75 3.14 22.55
C GLY A 65 4.10 2.46 22.25
N TYR A 66 4.46 2.31 20.97
CA TYR A 66 5.71 1.67 20.54
C TYR A 66 6.93 2.60 20.54
N THR A 67 6.79 3.86 20.99
CA THR A 67 7.88 4.85 21.02
C THR A 67 9.12 4.32 21.78
N LEU A 68 8.92 3.59 22.88
CA LEU A 68 10.01 2.98 23.65
C LEU A 68 10.70 1.83 22.90
N LEU A 69 9.92 0.98 22.22
CA LEU A 69 10.47 -0.17 21.48
C LEU A 69 11.32 0.28 20.27
N LEU A 70 10.90 1.35 19.59
CA LEU A 70 11.70 1.95 18.50
C LEU A 70 13.04 2.51 19.00
N MET A 71 13.06 3.12 20.20
CA MET A 71 14.29 3.61 20.83
C MET A 71 15.24 2.45 21.16
N TRP A 72 14.72 1.36 21.74
CA TRP A 72 15.51 0.18 22.09
C TRP A 72 16.09 -0.54 20.87
N VAL A 73 15.31 -0.72 19.80
CA VAL A 73 15.79 -1.35 18.56
C VAL A 73 16.88 -0.51 17.89
N SER A 74 16.69 0.81 17.84
CA SER A 74 17.68 1.74 17.28
C SER A 74 18.97 1.77 18.10
N PHE A 75 18.85 1.75 19.42
CA PHE A 75 19.98 1.69 20.35
C PHE A 75 20.73 0.37 20.24
N TRP A 76 20.02 -0.76 20.24
CA TRP A 76 20.62 -2.10 20.12
C TRP A 76 21.35 -2.29 18.78
N SER A 77 20.80 -1.77 17.69
CA SER A 77 21.47 -1.76 16.38
C SER A 77 22.79 -0.97 16.40
N ALA A 78 22.83 0.18 17.09
CA ALA A 78 24.05 0.97 17.25
C ALA A 78 25.12 0.23 18.06
N ILE A 79 24.73 -0.46 19.14
CA ILE A 79 25.65 -1.28 19.94
C ILE A 79 26.24 -2.42 19.12
N ILE A 80 25.41 -3.11 18.31
CA ILE A 80 25.90 -4.17 17.41
C ILE A 80 26.91 -3.60 16.41
N LYS A 81 26.61 -2.47 15.75
CA LYS A 81 27.54 -1.83 14.81
C LYS A 81 28.85 -1.42 15.47
N LEU A 82 28.79 -0.92 16.70
CA LEU A 82 29.97 -0.54 17.48
C LEU A 82 30.83 -1.76 17.84
N SER A 83 30.20 -2.87 18.22
CA SER A 83 30.91 -4.14 18.49
C SER A 83 31.56 -4.73 17.23
N MET A 84 30.94 -4.59 16.05
CA MET A 84 31.54 -4.99 14.78
C MET A 84 32.76 -4.13 14.41
N PHE A 85 32.74 -2.84 14.74
CA PHE A 85 33.88 -1.93 14.52
C PHE A 85 35.07 -2.24 15.45
N TRP A 86 34.82 -2.71 16.66
CA TRP A 86 35.86 -3.08 17.62
C TRP A 86 36.47 -4.48 17.38
N ASN A 87 35.85 -5.29 16.51
CA ASN A 87 36.25 -6.67 16.25
C ASN A 87 36.99 -6.84 14.91
N ASN A 88 37.54 -5.75 14.37
CA ASN A 88 38.37 -5.67 13.16
C ASN A 88 39.53 -4.70 13.40
#